data_AF-A0A9E3WPB5-F1
#
_entry.id   AF-A0A9E3WPB5-F1
#
_cell.length_a   1.000
_cell.length_b   1.000
_cell.length_c   1.000
_cell.angle_alpha   90.00
_cell.angle_beta   90.00
_cell.angle_gamma   90.00
#
_symmetry.space_group_name_H-M   'P 1'
#
loop_
_entity.id
_entity.type
_entity.pdbx_description
1 polymer ?
#
loop_
_entity_poly.entity_id
_entity_poly.type
_entity_poly.pdbx_seq_one_letter_code
_entity_poly.pdbx_strand_id
1 'polypeptide(L)'
;MPSCPSCNNSVSTSTTLCRSCGSFIPESSTRAAELEQQVSSLLAKGLKLEAVKVYREQTGSSLKDAKDAVEALQRGAKLPSPSESDADLDAQLLRLLGEGEKIKAVKLYRAQTGETLFDSKQAVEALAERHGIKVEGGGCSGVLVLSIAVLIAIAIVAGLVILQK
;
A
#
# COMPACT_ATOMS: atom_id res chain seq x y z
N MET A 1 -19.11 18.47 -4.70
CA MET A 1 -18.67 19.73 -5.36
C MET A 1 -17.19 19.89 -5.05
N PRO A 2 -16.30 20.00 -6.05
CA PRO A 2 -14.88 20.21 -5.78
C PRO A 2 -14.68 21.50 -4.98
N SER A 3 -13.76 21.46 -4.02
CA SER A 3 -13.41 22.59 -3.16
C SER A 3 -11.95 22.94 -3.37
N CYS A 4 -11.64 24.24 -3.32
CA CYS A 4 -10.28 24.72 -3.42
C CYS A 4 -9.47 24.26 -2.18
N PRO A 5 -8.30 23.61 -2.33
CA PRO A 5 -7.48 23.19 -1.19
C PRO A 5 -6.91 24.37 -0.38
N SER A 6 -6.73 25.55 -0.99
CA SER A 6 -6.20 26.74 -0.31
C SER A 6 -7.24 27.53 0.48
N CYS A 7 -8.49 27.63 0.01
CA CYS A 7 -9.51 28.50 0.63
C CYS A 7 -10.84 27.79 0.94
N ASN A 8 -10.94 26.49 0.66
CA ASN A 8 -12.10 25.63 0.87
C ASN A 8 -13.41 26.07 0.19
N ASN A 9 -13.37 27.07 -0.70
CA ASN A 9 -14.53 27.50 -1.48
C ASN A 9 -14.85 26.51 -2.60
N SER A 10 -16.15 26.37 -2.91
CA SER A 10 -16.61 25.54 -4.01
C SER A 10 -16.13 26.11 -5.35
N VAL A 11 -15.66 25.23 -6.22
CA VAL A 11 -15.13 25.58 -7.54
C VAL A 11 -15.86 24.78 -8.61
N SER A 12 -15.87 25.29 -9.84
CA SER A 12 -16.43 24.56 -10.98
C SER A 12 -15.43 23.51 -11.48
N THR A 13 -15.93 22.33 -11.87
CA THR A 13 -15.17 21.12 -12.25
C THR A 13 -14.16 21.30 -13.38
N SER A 14 -14.22 22.40 -14.13
CA SER A 14 -13.29 22.70 -15.25
C SER A 14 -12.47 23.98 -15.04
N THR A 15 -12.30 24.45 -13.79
CA THR A 15 -11.55 25.69 -13.53
C THR A 15 -10.11 25.40 -13.10
N THR A 16 -9.14 25.87 -13.87
CA THR A 16 -7.69 25.76 -13.57
C THR A 16 -7.25 26.69 -12.43
N LEU A 17 -8.05 27.72 -12.12
CA LEU A 17 -7.77 28.75 -11.12
C LEU A 17 -9.00 28.98 -10.23
N CYS A 18 -8.81 29.06 -8.91
CA CYS A 18 -9.91 29.41 -8.02
C CYS A 18 -10.29 30.89 -8.19
N ARG A 19 -11.53 31.19 -8.60
CA ARG A 19 -12.03 32.57 -8.72
C ARG A 19 -12.07 33.33 -7.39
N SER A 20 -12.01 32.64 -6.26
CA SER A 20 -12.09 33.27 -4.94
C SER A 20 -10.73 33.64 -4.34
N CYS A 21 -9.68 32.88 -4.59
CA CYS A 21 -8.36 33.11 -3.98
C CYS A 21 -7.21 33.13 -4.99
N GLY A 22 -7.47 32.86 -6.26
CA GLY A 22 -6.45 32.84 -7.32
C GLY A 22 -5.51 31.64 -7.30
N SER A 23 -5.70 30.66 -6.39
CA SER A 23 -4.84 29.48 -6.36
C SER A 23 -5.02 28.61 -7.60
N PHE A 24 -3.92 28.04 -8.08
CA PHE A 24 -3.97 26.99 -9.09
C PHE A 24 -4.65 25.74 -8.51
N ILE A 25 -5.55 25.13 -9.27
CA ILE A 25 -6.20 23.88 -8.89
C ILE A 25 -5.54 22.76 -9.70
N PRO A 26 -4.75 21.89 -9.06
CA PRO A 26 -4.06 20.83 -9.78
C PRO A 26 -5.08 19.82 -10.32
N GLU A 27 -4.79 19.23 -11.49
CA GLU A 27 -5.61 18.20 -12.13
C GLU A 27 -5.86 16.97 -11.24
N SER A 28 -4.99 16.72 -10.25
CA SER A 28 -5.22 15.69 -9.25
C SER A 28 -6.46 15.96 -8.38
N SER A 29 -6.75 17.23 -8.08
CA SER A 29 -7.93 17.63 -7.30
C SER A 29 -9.23 17.46 -8.08
N THR A 30 -9.23 17.67 -9.40
CA THR A 30 -10.43 17.42 -10.24
C THR A 30 -10.69 15.92 -10.36
N ARG A 31 -9.63 15.11 -10.55
CA ARG A 31 -9.73 13.65 -10.63
C ARG A 31 -10.24 13.02 -9.33
N ALA A 32 -9.82 13.55 -8.18
CA ALA A 32 -10.37 13.16 -6.88
C ALA A 32 -11.86 13.51 -6.73
N ALA A 33 -12.29 14.69 -7.19
CA ALA A 33 -13.70 15.08 -7.15
C ALA A 33 -14.58 14.26 -8.12
N GLU A 34 -14.03 13.85 -9.25
CA GLU A 34 -14.70 12.99 -10.22
C GLU A 34 -14.86 11.56 -9.67
N LEU A 35 -13.82 11.05 -8.98
CA LEU A 35 -13.89 9.81 -8.21
C LEU A 35 -15.00 9.88 -7.14
N GLU A 36 -15.06 10.96 -6.35
CA GLU A 36 -16.14 11.18 -5.36
C GLU A 36 -17.53 11.12 -6.00
N GLN A 37 -17.71 11.78 -7.15
CA GLN A 37 -18.98 11.76 -7.88
C GLN A 37 -19.32 10.35 -8.40
N GLN A 38 -18.33 9.61 -8.90
CA GLN A 38 -18.54 8.26 -9.39
C GLN A 38 -18.91 7.30 -8.26
N VAL A 39 -18.20 7.37 -7.14
CA VAL A 39 -18.44 6.55 -5.94
C VAL A 39 -19.80 6.88 -5.32
N SER A 40 -20.15 8.16 -5.20
CA SER A 40 -21.47 8.57 -4.69
C SER A 40 -22.62 8.14 -5.61
N SER A 41 -22.44 8.19 -6.93
CA SER A 41 -23.40 7.65 -7.90
C SER A 41 -23.62 6.14 -7.73
N LEU A 42 -22.56 5.37 -7.50
CA LEU A 42 -22.64 3.93 -7.23
C LEU A 42 -23.34 3.64 -5.90
N LEU A 43 -23.06 4.44 -4.86
CA LEU A 43 -23.73 4.33 -3.56
C LEU A 43 -25.23 4.64 -3.65
N ALA A 44 -25.62 5.65 -4.42
CA ALA A 44 -27.03 5.98 -4.66
C ALA A 44 -27.80 4.83 -5.35
N LYS A 45 -27.09 4.02 -6.15
CA LYS A 45 -27.62 2.81 -6.80
C LYS A 45 -27.61 1.57 -5.89
N GLY A 46 -27.12 1.69 -4.66
CA GLY A 46 -26.95 0.56 -3.73
C GLY A 46 -25.77 -0.36 -4.05
N LEU A 47 -24.91 0.00 -5.01
CA LEU A 47 -23.77 -0.80 -5.49
C LEU A 47 -22.51 -0.52 -4.66
N LYS A 48 -22.57 -0.77 -3.35
CA LYS A 48 -21.47 -0.47 -2.43
C LYS A 48 -20.18 -1.25 -2.74
N LEU A 49 -20.30 -2.50 -3.18
CA LEU A 49 -19.13 -3.33 -3.51
C LEU A 49 -18.37 -2.76 -4.73
N GLU A 50 -19.11 -2.34 -5.76
CA GLU A 50 -18.55 -1.74 -6.96
C GLU A 50 -17.90 -0.38 -6.64
N ALA A 51 -18.53 0.40 -5.75
CA ALA A 51 -17.98 1.66 -5.26
C ALA A 51 -16.61 1.48 -4.58
N VAL A 52 -16.47 0.47 -3.73
CA VAL A 52 -15.19 0.12 -3.09
C VAL A 52 -14.16 -0.32 -4.11
N LYS A 53 -14.57 -1.12 -5.12
CA LYS A 53 -13.68 -1.58 -6.17
C LYS A 53 -13.14 -0.44 -7.02
N VAL A 54 -14.01 0.46 -7.49
CA VAL A 54 -13.62 1.64 -8.28
C VAL A 54 -12.69 2.55 -7.48
N TYR A 55 -13.00 2.79 -6.21
CA TYR A 55 -12.12 3.56 -5.33
C TYR A 55 -10.73 2.93 -5.27
N ARG A 56 -10.66 1.63 -4.98
CA ARG A 56 -9.41 0.88 -4.86
C ARG A 56 -8.57 0.88 -6.13
N GLU A 57 -9.21 0.74 -7.29
CA GLU A 57 -8.53 0.72 -8.60
C GLU A 57 -7.91 2.08 -8.94
N GLN A 58 -8.56 3.18 -8.53
CA GLN A 58 -8.10 4.53 -8.85
C GLN A 58 -7.09 5.09 -7.84
N THR A 59 -7.26 4.77 -6.56
CA THR A 59 -6.38 5.28 -5.48
C THR A 59 -5.27 4.30 -5.13
N GLY A 60 -5.43 3.00 -5.44
CA GLY A 60 -4.53 1.95 -4.97
C GLY A 60 -4.63 1.66 -3.48
N SER A 61 -5.67 2.18 -2.79
CA SER A 61 -5.87 2.01 -1.35
C SER A 61 -6.09 0.55 -0.95
N SER A 62 -5.92 0.23 0.33
CA SER A 62 -6.26 -1.09 0.86
C SER A 62 -7.76 -1.36 0.78
N LEU A 63 -8.18 -2.63 0.90
CA LEU A 63 -9.61 -2.97 0.88
C LEU A 63 -10.35 -2.32 2.07
N LYS A 64 -9.69 -2.26 3.23
CA LYS A 64 -10.22 -1.63 4.43
C LYS A 64 -10.40 -0.14 4.22
N ASP A 65 -9.39 0.55 3.72
CA ASP A 65 -9.45 2.01 3.55
C ASP A 65 -10.44 2.40 2.45
N ALA A 66 -10.51 1.63 1.37
CA ALA A 66 -11.52 1.82 0.35
C ALA A 66 -12.94 1.63 0.92
N LYS A 67 -13.14 0.65 1.79
CA LYS A 67 -14.42 0.44 2.48
C LYS A 67 -14.73 1.58 3.44
N ASP A 68 -13.77 1.99 4.26
CA ASP A 68 -13.92 3.08 5.24
C ASP A 68 -14.21 4.42 4.54
N ALA A 69 -13.54 4.69 3.41
CA ALA A 69 -13.76 5.85 2.56
C ALA A 69 -15.16 5.87 1.93
N VAL A 70 -15.60 4.75 1.39
CA VAL A 70 -16.96 4.59 0.83
C VAL A 70 -18.02 4.69 1.92
N GLU A 71 -17.77 4.15 3.11
CA GLU A 71 -18.65 4.28 4.29
C GLU A 71 -18.69 5.69 4.86
N ALA A 72 -17.59 6.43 4.80
CA ALA A 72 -17.54 7.85 5.14
C ALA A 72 -18.43 8.65 4.17
N LEU A 73 -18.30 8.42 2.86
CA LEU A 73 -19.15 9.04 1.84
C LEU A 73 -20.64 8.68 2.03
N GLN A 74 -20.94 7.44 2.37
CA GLN A 74 -22.30 7.00 2.65
C GLN A 74 -22.91 7.72 3.87
N ARG A 75 -22.09 8.08 4.86
CA ARG A 75 -22.50 8.86 6.04
C ARG A 75 -22.54 10.38 5.80
N GLY A 76 -22.29 10.83 4.56
CA GLY A 76 -22.24 12.25 4.22
C GLY A 76 -20.96 12.95 4.66
N ALA A 77 -19.94 12.20 5.09
CA ALA A 77 -18.62 12.75 5.38
C ALA A 77 -17.80 12.89 4.08
N LYS A 78 -16.96 13.93 4.02
CA LYS A 78 -15.98 14.12 2.94
C LYS A 78 -15.00 12.93 2.95
N LEU A 79 -14.49 12.53 1.77
CA LEU A 79 -13.44 11.52 1.71
C LEU A 79 -12.26 11.96 2.58
N PRO A 80 -11.68 11.05 3.40
CA PRO A 80 -10.39 11.34 4.01
C PRO A 80 -9.37 11.57 2.90
N SER A 81 -8.67 12.70 2.96
CA SER A 81 -7.53 12.97 2.08
C SER A 81 -6.45 11.92 2.40
N PRO A 82 -5.99 11.10 1.43
CA PRO A 82 -4.97 10.07 1.65
C PRO A 82 -3.55 10.66 1.91
N SER A 83 -3.45 11.89 2.41
CA SER A 83 -2.25 12.71 2.24
C SER A 83 -1.31 12.78 3.44
N GLU A 84 -1.73 12.34 4.64
CA GLU A 84 -0.88 12.51 5.84
C GLU A 84 -0.55 11.17 6.51
N SER A 85 -1.56 10.39 6.93
CA SER A 85 -1.32 9.09 7.56
C SER A 85 -0.64 8.10 6.62
N ASP A 86 -1.08 8.05 5.36
CA ASP A 86 -0.62 7.04 4.40
C ASP A 86 0.78 7.40 3.88
N ALA A 87 1.05 8.69 3.69
CA ALA A 87 2.38 9.19 3.35
C ALA A 87 3.40 8.92 4.47
N ASP A 88 3.00 9.12 5.73
CA ASP A 88 3.86 8.82 6.89
C ASP A 88 4.11 7.31 7.03
N LEU A 89 3.13 6.48 6.69
CA LEU A 89 3.28 5.02 6.69
C LEU A 89 4.20 4.56 5.58
N ASP A 90 3.99 5.05 4.37
CA ASP A 90 4.82 4.73 3.22
C ASP A 90 6.28 5.15 3.47
N ALA A 91 6.51 6.34 4.04
CA ALA A 91 7.84 6.78 4.42
C ALA A 91 8.51 5.84 5.43
N GLN A 92 7.78 5.39 6.46
CA GLN A 92 8.27 4.41 7.44
C GLN A 92 8.56 3.04 6.81
N LEU A 93 7.69 2.59 5.91
CA LEU A 93 7.85 1.33 5.19
C LEU A 93 9.08 1.35 4.29
N LEU A 94 9.28 2.43 3.54
CA LEU A 94 10.45 2.61 2.67
C LEU A 94 11.75 2.62 3.47
N ARG A 95 11.76 3.26 4.64
CA ARG A 95 12.91 3.23 5.55
C ARG A 95 13.24 1.81 6.00
N LEU A 96 12.24 1.07 6.50
CA LEU A 96 12.42 -0.32 6.94
C LEU A 96 12.87 -1.23 5.79
N LEU A 97 12.36 -1.00 4.58
CA LEU A 97 12.77 -1.73 3.38
C LEU A 97 14.22 -1.42 2.98
N GLY A 98 14.66 -0.16 3.09
CA GLY A 98 16.05 0.24 2.86
C GLY A 98 17.02 -0.33 3.89
N GLU A 99 16.57 -0.54 5.12
CA GLU A 99 17.33 -1.20 6.20
C GLU A 99 17.33 -2.75 6.07
N GLY A 100 16.63 -3.31 5.08
CA GLY A 100 16.50 -4.77 4.90
C GLY A 100 15.52 -5.44 5.87
N GLU A 101 14.79 -4.66 6.67
CA GLU A 101 13.87 -5.14 7.72
C GLU A 101 12.46 -5.43 7.19
N LYS A 102 12.35 -6.18 6.08
CA LYS A 102 11.08 -6.50 5.40
C LYS A 102 10.03 -7.08 6.34
N ILE A 103 10.41 -7.95 7.27
CA ILE A 103 9.48 -8.56 8.22
C ILE A 103 8.85 -7.50 9.14
N LYS A 104 9.64 -6.50 9.56
CA LYS A 104 9.10 -5.40 10.38
C LYS A 104 8.18 -4.50 9.56
N ALA A 105 8.53 -4.21 8.30
CA ALA A 105 7.67 -3.47 7.38
C ALA A 105 6.30 -4.17 7.22
N VAL A 106 6.29 -5.48 6.99
CA VAL A 106 5.05 -6.28 6.88
C VAL A 106 4.25 -6.29 8.18
N LYS A 107 4.90 -6.37 9.34
CA LYS A 107 4.22 -6.29 10.64
C LYS A 107 3.60 -4.92 10.89
N LEU A 108 4.33 -3.85 10.55
CA LEU A 108 3.86 -2.48 10.70
C LEU A 108 2.66 -2.23 9.80
N TYR A 109 2.76 -2.58 8.52
CA TYR A 109 1.66 -2.49 7.57
C TYR A 109 0.43 -3.25 8.09
N ARG A 110 0.60 -4.49 8.52
CA ARG A 110 -0.48 -5.32 9.08
C ARG A 110 -1.12 -4.72 10.33
N ALA A 111 -0.32 -4.14 11.22
CA ALA A 111 -0.83 -3.53 12.46
C ALA A 111 -1.70 -2.30 12.18
N GLN A 112 -1.38 -1.57 11.11
CA GLN A 112 -2.09 -0.37 10.66
C GLN A 112 -3.33 -0.70 9.82
N THR A 113 -3.22 -1.60 8.85
CA THR A 113 -4.29 -1.92 7.90
C THR A 113 -5.20 -3.07 8.36
N GLY A 114 -4.74 -3.90 9.29
CA GLY A 114 -5.46 -5.09 9.75
C GLY A 114 -5.54 -6.22 8.70
N GLU A 115 -4.78 -6.12 7.60
CA GLU A 115 -4.82 -7.10 6.52
C GLU A 115 -4.19 -8.46 6.89
N THR A 116 -4.39 -9.46 6.03
CA THR A 116 -3.76 -10.77 6.23
C THR A 116 -2.25 -10.67 6.04
N LEU A 117 -1.49 -11.65 6.56
CA LEU A 117 -0.05 -11.67 6.40
C LEU A 117 0.38 -11.76 4.93
N PHE A 118 -0.43 -12.41 4.09
CA PHE A 118 -0.19 -12.51 2.66
C PHE A 118 -0.40 -11.16 1.97
N ASP A 119 -1.54 -10.52 2.20
CA ASP A 119 -1.87 -9.22 1.58
C ASP A 119 -0.89 -8.13 2.04
N SER A 120 -0.56 -8.14 3.33
CA SER A 120 0.44 -7.22 3.90
C SER A 120 1.82 -7.41 3.28
N LYS A 121 2.22 -8.67 3.00
CA LYS A 121 3.47 -8.95 2.30
C LYS A 121 3.43 -8.42 0.87
N GLN A 122 2.34 -8.68 0.16
CA GLN A 122 2.18 -8.26 -1.23
C GLN A 122 2.19 -6.73 -1.38
N ALA A 123 1.51 -6.01 -0.50
CA ALA A 123 1.50 -4.55 -0.50
C ALA A 123 2.90 -3.96 -0.28
N VAL A 124 3.63 -4.50 0.71
CA VAL A 124 5.00 -4.07 1.03
C VAL A 124 5.98 -4.41 -0.11
N GLU A 125 5.83 -5.56 -0.76
CA GLU A 125 6.62 -5.94 -1.94
C GLU A 125 6.34 -5.03 -3.13
N ALA A 126 5.07 -4.73 -3.41
CA ALA A 126 4.69 -3.80 -4.48
C ALA A 126 5.25 -2.39 -4.21
N LEU A 127 5.26 -1.94 -2.95
CA LEU A 127 5.85 -0.67 -2.56
C LEU A 127 7.37 -0.66 -2.78
N ALA A 128 8.06 -1.74 -2.41
CA ALA A 128 9.50 -1.90 -2.62
C ALA A 128 9.87 -1.91 -4.11
N GLU A 129 9.10 -2.62 -4.94
CA GLU A 129 9.31 -2.72 -6.39
C GLU A 129 9.19 -1.36 -7.07
N ARG A 130 8.16 -0.57 -6.72
CA ARG A 130 7.97 0.79 -7.25
C ARG A 130 9.16 1.72 -6.98
N HIS A 131 9.87 1.47 -5.88
CA HIS A 131 11.02 2.28 -5.44
C HIS A 131 12.38 1.62 -5.76
N GLY A 132 12.39 0.52 -6.52
CA GLY A 132 13.61 -0.18 -6.92
C GLY A 132 14.37 -0.84 -5.77
N ILE A 133 13.72 -1.06 -4.63
CA ILE A 133 14.34 -1.70 -3.46
C ILE A 133 14.28 -3.21 -3.65
N LYS A 134 15.42 -3.83 -3.94
CA LYS A 134 15.53 -5.29 -4.07
C LYS A 134 15.52 -5.94 -2.70
N VAL A 135 14.34 -6.32 -2.22
CA VAL A 135 14.19 -7.00 -0.93
C VAL A 135 14.48 -8.50 -1.10
N GLU A 136 15.69 -8.94 -0.76
CA GLU A 136 16.03 -10.36 -0.77
C GLU A 136 15.15 -11.11 0.24
N GLY A 137 14.28 -11.97 -0.28
CA GLY A 137 13.40 -12.79 0.53
C GLY A 137 14.22 -13.82 1.31
N GLY A 138 14.33 -13.64 2.63
CA GLY A 138 14.83 -14.66 3.55
C GLY A 138 13.87 -15.84 3.62
N GLY A 139 13.88 -16.67 2.57
CA GLY A 139 13.23 -17.97 2.56
C GLY A 139 14.06 -19.00 3.33
N CYS A 140 13.41 -20.09 3.75
CA CYS A 140 13.99 -21.24 4.46
C CYS A 140 15.15 -21.98 3.73
N SER A 141 15.63 -21.44 2.61
CA SER A 141 16.69 -22.01 1.78
C SER A 141 18.05 -22.06 2.51
N GLY A 142 18.33 -21.11 3.40
CA GLY A 142 19.57 -21.10 4.19
C GLY A 142 19.73 -22.32 5.12
N VAL A 143 18.62 -22.85 5.64
CA VAL A 143 18.63 -24.03 6.53
C VAL A 143 18.94 -25.31 5.75
N LEU A 144 18.43 -25.40 4.52
CA LEU A 144 18.65 -26.54 3.62
C LEU A 144 20.10 -26.59 3.10
N VAL A 145 20.70 -25.44 2.80
CA VAL A 145 22.11 -25.38 2.38
C VAL A 145 23.05 -25.76 3.53
N LEU A 146 22.78 -25.28 4.75
CA LEU A 146 23.56 -25.64 5.94
C LEU A 146 23.44 -27.14 6.27
N SER A 147 22.25 -27.72 6.20
CA SER A 147 22.05 -29.15 6.50
C SER A 147 22.75 -30.04 5.47
N ILE A 148 22.68 -29.70 4.17
CA ILE A 148 23.38 -30.43 3.11
C ILE A 148 24.90 -30.32 3.29
N ALA A 149 25.43 -29.13 3.61
CA ALA A 149 26.85 -28.93 3.84
C ALA A 149 27.37 -29.77 5.03
N VAL A 150 26.60 -29.85 6.12
CA VAL A 150 26.93 -30.68 7.28
C VAL A 150 26.93 -32.17 6.92
N LEU A 151 25.93 -32.65 6.16
CA LEU A 151 25.89 -34.04 5.72
C LEU A 151 27.05 -34.41 4.80
N ILE A 152 27.43 -33.51 3.88
CA ILE A 152 28.59 -33.69 3.01
C ILE A 152 29.88 -33.74 3.85
N ALA A 153 30.05 -32.84 4.82
CA ALA A 153 31.22 -32.84 5.70
C ALA A 153 31.33 -34.14 6.50
N ILE A 154 30.21 -34.64 7.05
CA ILE A 154 30.18 -35.92 7.78
C ILE A 154 30.56 -37.08 6.85
N ALA A 155 30.04 -37.12 5.63
CA ALA A 155 30.36 -38.17 4.66
C ALA A 155 31.85 -38.18 4.26
N ILE A 156 32.45 -37.00 4.08
CA ILE A 156 33.89 -36.86 3.77
C ILE A 156 34.74 -37.39 4.93
N VAL A 157 34.42 -36.98 6.16
CA VAL A 157 35.15 -37.43 7.35
C VAL A 157 35.02 -38.95 7.53
N ALA A 158 33.82 -39.50 7.38
CA ALA A 158 33.59 -40.94 7.47
C ALA A 158 34.37 -41.72 6.39
N GLY A 159 34.40 -41.23 5.15
CA GLY A 159 35.16 -41.84 4.06
C GLY A 159 36.66 -41.86 4.31
N LEU A 160 37.23 -40.75 4.80
CA LEU A 160 38.67 -40.67 5.13
C LEU A 160 39.06 -41.64 6.25
N VAL A 161 38.20 -41.82 7.27
CA VAL A 161 38.44 -42.77 8.36
C VAL A 161 38.43 -44.23 7.86
N ILE A 162 37.56 -44.55 6.89
CA ILE A 162 37.48 -45.89 6.28
C ILE A 162 38.72 -46.17 5.42
N LEU A 163 39.27 -45.17 4.72
CA LEU A 163 40.48 -45.29 3.90
C LEU A 163 41.78 -45.43 4.70
N GLN A 164 41.79 -45.05 5.98
CA GLN A 164 42.96 -45.16 6.87
C GLN A 164 42.99 -46.44 7.71
N LYS A 165 42.07 -47.38 7.48
CA LYS A 165 41.93 -48.62 8.24
C LYS A 165 42.11 -49.83 7.33
#